data_AF-A0A1K1KN73-F1
#
_entry.id   AF-A0A1K1KN73-F1
#
_cell.length_a   1.000
_cell.length_b   1.000
_cell.length_c   1.000
_cell.angle_alpha   90.00
_cell.angle_beta   90.00
_cell.angle_gamma   90.00
#
_symmetry.space_group_name_H-M   'P 1'
#
loop_
_entity.id
_entity.type
_entity.pdbx_description
1 polymer ?
#
loop_
_entity_poly.entity_id
_entity_poly.type
_entity_poly.pdbx_seq_one_letter_code
_entity_poly.pdbx_strand_id
1 'polypeptide(L)'
;MDVNSGKDYKHLKKGHISVYGTGGYMLSVNEALSYNQDAIGIGRKGTIDKPYVLQAPFWTVDTLFYSIPKDEQDLNFLFAIFQSIQWKKYDESTGVPSLSKSTINNVNVMIPKIEEQKKIGSLLKRLDNLIALHQRQPFSPNN
;
A
#
# COMPACT_ATOMS: atom_id res chain seq x y z
N MET A 1 -2.24 1.94 13.12
CA MET A 1 -2.54 1.95 11.66
C MET A 1 -3.96 1.44 11.52
N ASP A 2 -4.87 2.09 10.79
CA ASP A 2 -6.26 1.59 10.66
C ASP A 2 -6.48 1.09 9.23
N VAL A 3 -6.64 -0.22 9.07
CA VAL A 3 -6.80 -0.85 7.75
C VAL A 3 -8.25 -1.27 7.49
N ASN A 4 -8.65 -1.23 6.23
CA ASN A 4 -9.96 -1.65 5.74
C ASN A 4 -9.86 -2.95 4.94
N SER A 5 -10.96 -3.70 4.93
CA SER A 5 -11.09 -4.93 4.16
C SER A 5 -11.40 -4.65 2.69
N GLY A 6 -10.74 -5.36 1.78
CA GLY A 6 -11.21 -5.49 0.41
C GLY A 6 -12.53 -6.26 0.31
N LYS A 7 -13.14 -6.23 -0.88
CA LYS A 7 -14.46 -6.81 -1.14
C LYS A 7 -14.47 -7.60 -2.44
N ASP A 8 -15.35 -8.59 -2.55
CA ASP A 8 -15.57 -9.30 -3.81
C ASP A 8 -16.00 -8.31 -4.91
N TYR A 9 -15.55 -8.53 -6.13
CA TYR A 9 -15.76 -7.61 -7.25
C TYR A 9 -16.62 -8.22 -8.36
N LYS A 10 -16.99 -9.51 -8.28
CA LYS A 10 -17.58 -10.26 -9.41
C LYS A 10 -18.95 -9.75 -9.82
N HIS A 11 -19.64 -9.05 -8.93
CA HIS A 11 -20.93 -8.42 -9.18
C HIS A 11 -20.80 -7.07 -9.92
N LEU A 12 -19.61 -6.50 -9.99
CA LEU A 12 -19.35 -5.21 -10.64
C LEU A 12 -19.21 -5.39 -12.15
N LYS A 13 -19.56 -4.33 -12.89
CA LYS A 13 -19.40 -4.29 -14.34
C LYS A 13 -17.98 -3.90 -14.69
N LYS A 14 -17.56 -4.24 -15.91
CA LYS A 14 -16.28 -3.76 -16.47
C LYS A 14 -16.29 -2.23 -16.51
N GLY A 15 -15.15 -1.63 -16.18
CA GLY A 15 -14.96 -0.18 -16.21
C GLY A 15 -13.48 0.20 -16.25
N HIS A 16 -13.14 1.34 -15.66
CA HIS A 16 -11.80 1.93 -15.69
C HIS A 16 -11.11 1.99 -14.32
N ILE A 17 -11.80 1.57 -13.24
CA ILE A 17 -11.26 1.60 -11.89
C ILE A 17 -10.48 0.31 -11.64
N SER A 18 -9.19 0.44 -11.32
CA SER A 18 -8.30 -0.68 -11.10
C SER A 18 -8.69 -1.48 -9.85
N VAL A 19 -8.74 -2.81 -10.01
CA VAL A 19 -8.90 -3.80 -8.94
C VAL A 19 -7.54 -4.35 -8.56
N TYR A 20 -7.23 -4.34 -7.27
CA TYR A 20 -5.97 -4.80 -6.73
C TYR A 20 -6.15 -5.96 -5.76
N GLY A 21 -5.25 -6.94 -5.85
CA GLY A 21 -5.06 -7.98 -4.84
C GLY A 21 -3.64 -7.97 -4.31
N THR A 22 -3.29 -8.96 -3.49
CA THR A 22 -1.92 -9.06 -2.94
C THR A 22 -0.83 -9.07 -4.03
N GLY A 23 -1.13 -9.64 -5.20
CA GLY A 23 -0.21 -9.68 -6.34
C GLY A 23 -0.16 -8.40 -7.20
N GLY A 24 -0.89 -7.35 -6.84
CA GLY A 24 -1.01 -6.12 -7.62
C GLY A 24 -2.29 -6.07 -8.45
N TYR A 25 -2.23 -5.37 -9.59
CA TYR A 25 -3.37 -5.16 -10.48
C TYR A 25 -3.94 -6.49 -11.00
N MET A 26 -5.28 -6.57 -11.07
CA MET A 26 -6.00 -7.75 -11.52
C MET A 26 -6.85 -7.48 -12.77
N LEU A 27 -7.72 -6.47 -12.71
CA LEU A 27 -8.64 -6.06 -13.79
C LEU A 27 -9.19 -4.65 -13.50
N SER A 28 -10.15 -4.20 -14.30
CA SER A 28 -10.85 -2.93 -14.05
C SER A 28 -12.36 -3.07 -14.00
N VAL A 29 -12.99 -2.37 -13.05
CA VAL A 29 -14.43 -2.35 -12.77
C VAL A 29 -14.98 -0.92 -12.80
N ASN A 30 -16.30 -0.78 -12.67
CA ASN A 30 -16.98 0.52 -12.76
C ASN A 30 -17.20 1.22 -11.41
N GLU A 31 -16.82 0.60 -10.29
CA GLU A 31 -16.97 1.16 -8.94
C GLU A 31 -15.67 1.08 -8.13
N ALA A 32 -15.53 1.97 -7.15
CA ALA A 32 -14.37 2.06 -6.27
C ALA A 32 -14.76 1.85 -4.81
N LEU A 33 -13.81 1.33 -4.02
CA LEU A 33 -13.86 1.41 -2.56
C LEU A 33 -13.40 2.79 -2.07
N SER A 34 -12.48 3.40 -2.79
CA SER A 34 -12.05 4.79 -2.58
C SER A 34 -12.00 5.52 -3.92
N TYR A 35 -12.75 6.62 -4.03
CA TYR A 35 -12.83 7.41 -5.26
C TYR A 35 -11.79 8.53 -5.32
N ASN A 36 -11.47 9.14 -4.16
CA ASN A 36 -10.70 10.39 -4.11
C ASN A 36 -9.51 10.34 -3.14
N GLN A 37 -9.31 9.24 -2.43
CA GLN A 37 -8.29 9.13 -1.40
C GLN A 37 -7.36 7.96 -1.69
N ASP A 38 -6.09 8.26 -1.90
CA ASP A 38 -5.03 7.25 -1.99
C ASP A 38 -4.90 6.47 -0.68
N ALA A 39 -4.33 5.28 -0.78
CA ALA A 39 -4.16 4.39 0.37
C ALA A 39 -2.87 3.59 0.29
N ILE A 40 -2.50 2.96 1.39
CA ILE A 40 -1.45 1.94 1.42
C ILE A 40 -2.11 0.56 1.38
N GLY A 41 -1.84 -0.23 0.34
CA GLY A 41 -2.20 -1.63 0.25
C GLY A 41 -1.22 -2.49 1.04
N ILE A 42 -1.72 -3.47 1.80
CA ILE A 42 -0.93 -4.49 2.51
C ILE A 42 -1.61 -5.86 2.38
N GLY A 43 -0.83 -6.90 2.08
CA GLY A 43 -1.36 -8.24 1.84
C GLY A 43 -2.00 -8.85 3.09
N ARG A 44 -3.22 -9.37 2.96
CA ARG A 44 -3.89 -10.19 3.98
C ARG A 44 -3.53 -11.66 3.83
N LYS A 45 -3.39 -12.15 2.60
CA LYS A 45 -3.03 -13.55 2.27
C LYS A 45 -2.04 -13.61 1.12
N GLY A 46 -1.06 -14.52 1.21
CA GLY A 46 -0.02 -14.71 0.21
C GLY A 46 1.19 -13.82 0.48
N THR A 47 1.43 -12.81 -0.36
CA THR A 47 2.51 -11.85 -0.14
C THR A 47 2.13 -10.78 0.89
N ILE A 48 2.44 -11.05 2.16
CA ILE A 48 2.08 -10.16 3.27
C ILE A 48 3.10 -9.04 3.56
N ASP A 49 4.25 -9.03 2.87
CA ASP A 49 5.40 -8.18 3.20
C ASP A 49 5.78 -7.17 2.10
N LYS A 50 4.92 -6.99 1.10
CA LYS A 50 5.13 -6.02 0.01
C LYS A 50 4.02 -4.96 0.00
N PRO A 51 4.03 -3.99 0.93
CA PRO A 51 3.09 -2.88 0.86
C PRO A 51 3.32 -2.06 -0.40
N TYR A 52 2.27 -1.43 -0.91
CA TYR A 52 2.35 -0.51 -2.06
C TYR A 52 1.28 0.57 -2.00
N VAL A 53 1.54 1.70 -2.68
CA VAL A 53 0.57 2.79 -2.78
C VAL A 53 -0.53 2.44 -3.77
N LEU A 54 -1.78 2.60 -3.34
CA LEU A 54 -2.99 2.52 -4.14
C LEU A 54 -3.40 3.95 -4.51
N GLN A 55 -3.39 4.26 -5.80
CA GLN A 55 -3.84 5.54 -6.33
C GLN A 55 -5.36 5.50 -6.56
N ALA A 56 -6.07 6.49 -6.05
CA ALA A 56 -7.51 6.61 -6.27
C ALA A 56 -7.82 7.03 -7.72
N PRO A 57 -8.95 6.58 -8.29
CA PRO A 57 -9.90 5.64 -7.72
C PRO A 57 -9.38 4.18 -7.76
N PHE A 58 -9.68 3.41 -6.71
CA PHE A 58 -9.29 1.98 -6.65
C PHE A 58 -10.35 1.09 -6.00
N TRP A 59 -10.26 -0.21 -6.32
CA TRP A 59 -10.91 -1.31 -5.61
C TRP A 59 -9.86 -2.29 -5.10
N THR A 60 -10.07 -2.90 -3.94
CA THR A 60 -9.24 -4.01 -3.45
C THR A 60 -10.08 -5.26 -3.21
N VAL A 61 -9.52 -6.43 -3.49
CA VAL A 61 -10.17 -7.72 -3.21
C VAL A 61 -9.85 -8.21 -1.80
N ASP A 62 -10.54 -9.25 -1.35
CA ASP A 62 -10.48 -9.79 0.01
C ASP A 62 -9.08 -10.22 0.48
N THR A 63 -8.16 -10.49 -0.45
CA THR A 63 -6.76 -10.83 -0.18
C THR A 63 -5.88 -9.62 0.17
N LEU A 64 -6.36 -8.39 -0.04
CA LEU A 64 -5.61 -7.16 0.18
C LEU A 64 -6.36 -6.21 1.12
N PHE A 65 -5.69 -5.81 2.20
CA PHE A 65 -6.14 -4.71 3.04
C PHE A 65 -5.61 -3.37 2.54
N TYR A 66 -6.28 -2.28 2.89
CA TYR A 66 -5.83 -0.93 2.56
C TYR A 66 -5.98 0.04 3.73
N SER A 67 -5.04 0.96 3.91
CA SER A 67 -5.08 2.01 4.93
C SER A 67 -5.15 3.38 4.26
N ILE A 68 -6.23 4.12 4.47
CA ILE A 68 -6.33 5.52 4.04
C ILE A 68 -5.72 6.38 5.17
N PRO A 69 -4.76 7.27 4.88
CA PRO A 69 -4.24 8.22 5.87
C PRO A 69 -5.39 8.99 6.53
N LYS A 70 -5.38 9.08 7.87
CA LYS A 70 -6.39 9.85 8.59
C LYS A 70 -5.93 11.29 8.79
N ASP A 71 -6.89 12.21 8.84
CA ASP A 71 -6.65 13.62 9.12
C ASP A 71 -5.60 14.22 8.16
N GLU A 72 -4.52 14.81 8.69
CA GLU A 72 -3.43 15.40 7.92
C GLU A 72 -2.19 14.47 7.77
N GLN A 73 -2.34 13.17 8.02
CA GLN A 73 -1.22 12.23 7.90
C GLN A 73 -0.65 12.20 6.47
N ASP A 74 0.67 12.24 6.35
CA ASP A 74 1.34 12.16 5.05
C ASP A 74 1.37 10.72 4.53
N LEU A 75 0.87 10.51 3.30
CA LEU A 75 0.80 9.20 2.66
C LEU A 75 2.17 8.55 2.49
N ASN A 76 3.20 9.31 2.11
CA ASN A 76 4.54 8.77 1.86
C ASN A 76 5.22 8.40 3.17
N PHE A 77 5.00 9.18 4.23
CA PHE A 77 5.42 8.82 5.57
C PHE A 77 4.75 7.53 6.04
N LEU A 78 3.42 7.42 5.89
CA LEU A 78 2.70 6.20 6.25
C LEU A 78 3.20 5.00 5.44
N PHE A 79 3.44 5.18 4.15
CA PHE A 79 4.03 4.15 3.30
C PHE A 79 5.39 3.68 3.82
N ALA A 80 6.27 4.61 4.20
CA ALA A 80 7.58 4.30 4.75
C ALA A 80 7.49 3.51 6.06
N ILE A 81 6.53 3.86 6.93
CA ILE A 81 6.24 3.06 8.13
C ILE A 81 5.88 1.63 7.75
N PHE A 82 4.95 1.45 6.81
CA PHE A 82 4.60 0.11 6.33
C PHE A 82 5.80 -0.64 5.75
N GLN A 83 6.67 0.01 4.99
CA GLN A 83 7.88 -0.64 4.44
C GLN A 83 8.91 -0.99 5.51
N SER A 84 8.97 -0.23 6.60
CA SER A 84 9.92 -0.46 7.70
C SER A 84 9.57 -1.67 8.58
N ILE A 85 8.31 -2.11 8.56
CA ILE A 85 7.83 -3.22 9.38
C ILE A 85 8.24 -4.57 8.77
N GLN A 86 8.81 -5.45 9.59
CA GLN A 86 9.12 -6.84 9.22
C GLN A 86 7.86 -7.71 9.28
N TRP A 87 6.92 -7.51 8.34
CA TRP A 87 5.59 -8.13 8.33
C TRP A 87 5.57 -9.66 8.50
N LYS A 88 6.59 -10.36 7.99
CA LYS A 88 6.71 -11.82 8.16
C LYS A 88 6.81 -12.27 9.62
N LYS A 89 7.25 -11.41 10.55
CA LYS A 89 7.25 -11.72 11.99
C LYS A 89 5.84 -11.76 12.59
N TYR A 90 4.86 -11.23 11.88
CA TYR A 90 3.46 -11.17 12.29
C TYR A 90 2.59 -12.18 11.54
N ASP A 91 3.19 -13.11 10.77
CA ASP A 91 2.44 -14.17 10.10
C ASP A 91 1.70 -15.04 11.12
N GLU A 92 0.39 -15.18 10.92
CA GLU A 92 -0.50 -15.95 11.79
C GLU A 92 -0.80 -17.34 11.24
N SER A 93 -0.12 -17.76 10.17
CA SER A 93 -0.39 -19.00 9.46
C SER A 93 0.80 -19.97 9.48
N THR A 94 0.50 -21.25 9.27
CA THR A 94 1.50 -22.31 9.07
C THR A 94 1.70 -22.69 7.60
N GLY A 95 0.96 -22.05 6.69
CA GLY A 95 0.91 -22.41 5.27
C GLY A 95 1.05 -21.16 4.40
N VAL A 96 -0.06 -20.69 3.83
CA VAL A 96 -0.07 -19.47 3.03
C VAL A 96 0.01 -18.26 3.97
N PRO A 97 1.09 -17.45 3.93
CA PRO A 97 1.30 -16.36 4.88
C PRO A 97 0.08 -15.46 4.97
N SER A 98 -0.31 -15.11 6.18
CA SER A 98 -1.55 -14.38 6.44
C SER A 98 -1.42 -13.36 7.56
N LEU A 99 -2.05 -12.21 7.37
CA LEU A 99 -2.20 -11.16 8.38
C LEU A 99 -3.69 -10.87 8.62
N SER A 100 -4.05 -10.70 9.88
CA SER A 100 -5.36 -10.19 10.31
C SER A 100 -5.35 -8.67 10.42
N LYS A 101 -6.53 -8.07 10.29
CA LYS A 101 -6.73 -6.63 10.52
C LYS A 101 -6.30 -6.24 11.95
N SER A 102 -6.61 -7.07 12.95
CA SER A 102 -6.20 -6.79 14.34
C SER A 102 -4.70 -6.77 14.49
N THR A 103 -3.99 -7.72 13.89
CA THR A 103 -2.53 -7.79 14.00
C THR A 103 -1.88 -6.58 13.36
N ILE A 104 -2.29 -6.17 12.15
CA ILE A 104 -1.77 -4.96 11.51
C ILE A 104 -2.08 -3.71 12.34
N ASN A 105 -3.32 -3.59 12.85
CA ASN A 105 -3.73 -2.43 13.63
C ASN A 105 -2.97 -2.32 14.98
N ASN A 106 -2.54 -3.45 15.54
CA ASN A 106 -1.83 -3.54 16.81
C ASN A 106 -0.29 -3.47 16.68
N VAL A 107 0.26 -3.38 15.46
CA VAL A 107 1.70 -3.16 15.30
C VAL A 107 2.08 -1.82 15.92
N ASN A 108 2.95 -1.87 16.92
CA ASN A 108 3.41 -0.68 17.63
C ASN A 108 4.41 0.10 16.77
N VAL A 109 4.07 1.35 16.45
CA VAL A 109 4.89 2.25 15.66
C VAL A 109 4.88 3.63 16.29
N MET A 110 6.03 4.30 16.25
CA MET A 110 6.11 5.70 16.68
C MET A 110 5.65 6.60 15.54
N ILE A 111 4.57 7.34 15.78
CA ILE A 111 4.04 8.32 14.82
C ILE A 111 4.40 9.72 15.35
N PRO A 112 5.30 10.47 14.68
CA PRO A 112 5.71 11.81 15.08
C PRO A 112 4.61 12.83 14.76
N LYS A 113 4.84 14.13 15.03
CA LYS A 113 3.85 15.17 14.71
C LYS A 113 3.67 15.34 13.20
N ILE A 114 2.50 15.80 12.78
CA ILE A 114 2.12 15.96 11.36
C ILE A 114 3.20 16.70 10.54
N GLU A 115 3.75 17.79 11.07
CA GLU A 115 4.78 18.57 10.37
C GLU A 115 6.10 17.79 10.14
N GLU A 116 6.45 16.89 11.05
CA GLU A 116 7.59 15.99 10.87
C GLU A 116 7.27 14.90 9.86
N GLN A 117 6.06 14.35 9.89
CA GLN A 117 5.59 13.36 8.91
C GLN A 117 5.67 13.94 7.49
N LYS A 118 5.17 15.15 7.25
CA LYS A 118 5.23 15.84 5.94
C LYS A 118 6.67 16.01 5.46
N LYS A 119 7.59 16.43 6.34
CA LYS A 119 9.02 16.58 6.00
C LYS A 119 9.68 15.25 5.65
N ILE A 120 9.46 14.22 6.47
CA ILE A 120 10.03 12.88 6.25
C ILE A 120 9.46 12.28 4.96
N GLY A 121 8.14 12.30 4.80
CA GLY A 121 7.44 11.78 3.62
C GLY A 121 7.89 12.46 2.32
N SER A 122 8.02 13.80 2.33
CA SER A 122 8.53 14.55 1.19
C SER A 122 9.97 14.18 0.83
N LEU A 123 10.85 14.04 1.84
CA LEU A 123 12.24 13.63 1.65
C LEU A 123 12.32 12.24 1.03
N LEU A 124 11.59 11.26 1.58
CA LEU A 124 11.59 9.88 1.10
C LEU A 124 11.05 9.79 -0.33
N LYS A 125 9.94 10.46 -0.63
CA LYS A 125 9.40 10.56 -1.99
C LYS A 125 10.41 11.14 -2.98
N ARG A 126 11.17 12.16 -2.57
CA ARG A 126 12.23 12.74 -3.42
C ARG A 126 13.33 11.74 -3.69
N LEU A 127 13.76 10.97 -2.69
CA LEU A 127 14.77 9.93 -2.85
C LEU A 127 14.28 8.81 -3.78
N ASP A 128 13.05 8.34 -3.61
CA ASP A 128 12.45 7.32 -4.47
C ASP A 128 12.37 7.79 -5.92
N ASN A 129 11.97 9.05 -6.15
CA ASN A 129 11.96 9.64 -7.49
C ASN A 129 13.35 9.72 -8.10
N LEU A 130 14.38 10.07 -7.32
CA LEU A 130 15.76 10.11 -7.79
C LEU A 130 16.26 8.70 -8.14
N ILE A 131 15.99 7.70 -7.30
CA ILE A 131 16.35 6.30 -7.56
C ILE A 131 15.67 5.82 -8.85
N ALA A 132 14.36 6.05 -8.99
CA ALA A 132 13.60 5.67 -10.17
C ALA A 132 14.13 6.35 -11.44
N LEU A 133 14.54 7.62 -11.36
CA LEU A 133 15.14 8.35 -12.48
C LEU A 133 16.47 7.72 -12.90
N HIS A 134 17.36 7.42 -11.95
CA HIS A 134 18.65 6.80 -12.24
C HIS A 134 18.50 5.38 -12.80
N GLN A 135 17.54 4.59 -12.30
CA GLN A 135 17.28 3.24 -12.80
C GLN A 135 16.68 3.23 -14.21
N ARG A 136 16.03 4.31 -14.63
CA ARG A 136 15.49 4.49 -15.99
C ARG A 136 16.54 5.00 -16.98
N GLN A 137 17.69 5.51 -16.51
CA GLN A 137 18.81 5.83 -17.39
C GLN A 137 19.56 4.53 -17.71
N PRO A 138 19.53 4.03 -18.96
CA PRO A 138 20.38 2.90 -19.32
C PRO A 138 21.84 3.31 -19.14
N PHE A 139 22.61 2.48 -18.44
CA PHE A 139 24.07 2.57 -18.45
C PHE A 139 24.53 2.67 -19.90
N SER A 140 25.07 3.83 -20.29
CA SER A 140 25.83 3.96 -21.54
C SER A 140 27.28 3.68 -21.16
N PRO A 141 27.82 2.48 -21.43
CA PRO A 141 29.26 2.28 -21.24
C PRO A 141 29.97 3.20 -22.23
N ASN A 142 30.82 4.09 -21.71
CA ASN A 142 31.74 4.86 -22.54
C ASN A 142 32.66 3.88 -23.28
N ASN A 143 32.76 4.08 -24.61
CA ASN A 143 33.60 3.34 -25.57
C ASN A 143 35.04 3.18 -25.11
#